data_AF-A0A7W7YFS6-F1
#
_entry.id   AF-A0A7W7YFS6-F1
#
_cell.length_a   1.000
_cell.length_b   1.000
_cell.length_c   1.000
_cell.angle_alpha   90.00
_cell.angle_beta   90.00
_cell.angle_gamma   90.00
#
_symmetry.space_group_name_H-M   'P 1'
#
loop_
_entity.id
_entity.type
_entity.pdbx_description
1 polymer ?
#
loop_
_entity_poly.entity_id
_entity_poly.type
_entity_poly.pdbx_seq_one_letter_code
_entity_poly.pdbx_strand_id
1 'polypeptide(L)'
;MRPNQLLKAIGPELRLQIMTYMQNDQRAAYKAVIDSLAPAKRLRPAFILEKSRAKQAEWVLEQLATKSNEEVTAQIFQIWLLKGQSQMLITFLDAAGIGHDGKGEVNELPEEIADDKAEAAVAALLAAYPAKQVALYLSMFQQQREGGWASLTKAIEARPELKLEA
;
A
#
# COMPACT_ATOMS: atom_id res chain seq x y z
N MET A 1 -5.99 4.05 -9.60
CA MET A 1 -5.77 5.37 -8.97
C MET A 1 -4.28 5.58 -8.77
N ARG A 2 -3.78 6.82 -8.78
CA ARG A 2 -2.36 7.09 -8.51
C ARG A 2 -2.05 7.00 -7.00
N PRO A 3 -0.80 6.71 -6.58
CA PRO A 3 -0.47 6.49 -5.17
C PRO A 3 -0.85 7.65 -4.22
N ASN A 4 -0.61 8.90 -4.64
CA ASN A 4 -1.05 10.10 -3.90
C ASN A 4 -2.58 10.20 -3.74
N GLN A 5 -3.36 9.72 -4.72
CA GLN A 5 -4.82 9.67 -4.65
C GLN A 5 -5.27 8.52 -3.75
N LEU A 6 -4.62 7.36 -3.82
CA LEU A 6 -4.86 6.23 -2.90
C LEU A 6 -4.61 6.66 -1.45
N LEU A 7 -3.52 7.39 -1.19
CA LEU A 7 -3.24 7.93 0.14
C LEU A 7 -4.40 8.78 0.66
N LYS A 8 -5.05 9.58 -0.21
CA LYS A 8 -6.24 10.33 0.18
C LYS A 8 -7.43 9.42 0.47
N ALA A 9 -7.71 8.48 -0.42
CA ALA A 9 -8.91 7.66 -0.31
C ALA A 9 -8.90 6.64 0.85
N ILE A 10 -7.74 6.16 1.29
CA ILE A 10 -7.66 5.20 2.42
C ILE A 10 -8.05 5.82 3.78
N GLY A 11 -8.19 7.15 3.86
CA GLY A 11 -8.64 7.84 5.06
C GLY A 11 -7.58 7.95 6.19
N PRO A 12 -7.87 8.74 7.23
CA PRO A 12 -6.89 9.12 8.24
C PRO A 12 -6.43 7.98 9.14
N GLU A 13 -7.30 7.03 9.45
CA GLU A 13 -6.98 5.90 10.34
C GLU A 13 -5.90 4.99 9.72
N LEU A 14 -6.08 4.57 8.47
CA LEU A 14 -5.10 3.72 7.80
C LEU A 14 -3.79 4.47 7.53
N ARG A 15 -3.85 5.78 7.20
CA ARG A 15 -2.64 6.62 7.13
C ARG A 15 -1.86 6.62 8.43
N LEU A 16 -2.55 6.76 9.57
CA LEU A 16 -1.92 6.73 10.88
C LEU A 16 -1.30 5.36 11.19
N GLN A 17 -1.98 4.26 10.85
CA GLN A 17 -1.43 2.90 10.99
C GLN A 17 -0.15 2.73 10.18
N ILE A 18 -0.14 3.16 8.91
CA ILE A 18 1.03 3.11 8.03
C ILE A 18 2.17 3.96 8.61
N MET A 19 1.91 5.21 8.99
CA MET A 19 2.94 6.09 9.57
C MET A 19 3.50 5.55 10.89
N THR A 20 2.65 4.98 11.75
CA THR A 20 3.07 4.37 13.02
C THR A 20 4.01 3.20 12.77
N TYR A 21 3.68 2.30 11.83
CA TYR A 21 4.56 1.20 11.42
C TYR A 21 5.90 1.73 10.88
N MET A 22 5.86 2.72 9.99
CA MET A 22 7.08 3.31 9.44
C MET A 22 7.98 3.90 10.54
N GLN A 23 7.38 4.57 11.51
CA GLN A 23 8.08 5.20 12.62
C GLN A 23 8.63 4.21 13.65
N ASN A 24 7.96 3.09 13.88
CA ASN A 24 8.34 2.14 14.92
C ASN A 24 9.21 1.02 14.39
N ASP A 25 8.81 0.42 13.28
CA ASP A 25 9.36 -0.84 12.74
C ASP A 25 10.30 -0.58 11.57
N GLN A 26 10.05 0.44 10.74
CA GLN A 26 10.86 0.77 9.56
C GLN A 26 11.58 2.12 9.71
N ARG A 27 12.18 2.37 10.89
CA ARG A 27 12.82 3.66 11.27
C ARG A 27 13.82 4.18 10.23
N ALA A 28 14.66 3.30 9.69
CA ALA A 28 15.66 3.67 8.70
C ALA A 28 15.00 4.13 7.39
N ALA A 29 13.97 3.42 6.93
CA ALA A 29 13.21 3.81 5.74
C ALA A 29 12.41 5.11 5.98
N TYR A 30 11.83 5.29 7.16
CA TYR A 30 11.14 6.53 7.51
C TYR A 30 12.09 7.73 7.50
N LYS A 31 13.31 7.57 8.04
CA LYS A 31 14.35 8.60 7.94
C LYS A 31 14.74 8.89 6.49
N ALA A 32 14.94 7.86 5.67
CA ALA A 32 15.29 8.01 4.26
C ALA A 32 14.21 8.77 3.46
N VAL A 33 12.93 8.53 3.75
CA VAL A 33 11.80 9.30 3.20
C VAL A 33 11.91 10.78 3.58
N ILE A 34 12.20 11.10 4.85
CA ILE A 34 12.38 12.50 5.26
C ILE A 34 13.60 13.12 4.55
N ASP A 35 14.70 12.37 4.44
CA ASP A 35 15.92 12.83 3.78
C ASP A 35 15.68 13.13 2.28
N SER A 36 14.80 12.38 1.60
CA SER A 36 14.46 12.61 0.19
C SER A 36 13.46 13.76 -0.01
N LEU A 37 12.49 13.91 0.90
CA LEU A 37 11.41 14.91 0.77
C LEU A 37 11.84 16.33 1.20
N ALA A 38 12.67 16.45 2.24
CA ALA A 38 12.97 17.75 2.85
C ALA A 38 13.72 18.73 1.91
N PRO A 39 14.71 18.30 1.11
CA PRO A 39 15.42 19.20 0.19
C PRO A 39 14.53 19.86 -0.85
N ALA A 40 13.49 19.16 -1.33
CA ALA A 40 12.51 19.71 -2.28
C ALA A 40 11.72 20.89 -1.70
N LYS A 41 11.67 21.01 -0.37
CA LYS A 41 11.07 22.15 0.36
C LYS A 41 12.11 23.12 0.94
N ARG A 42 13.39 22.99 0.55
CA ARG A 42 14.52 23.78 1.09
C ARG A 42 14.65 23.66 2.62
N LEU A 43 14.26 22.52 3.17
CA LEU A 43 14.38 22.22 4.60
C LEU A 43 15.54 21.25 4.83
N ARG A 44 16.20 21.37 5.99
CA ARG A 44 17.16 20.37 6.45
C ARG A 44 16.38 19.17 7.02
N PRO A 45 16.72 17.91 6.69
CA PRO A 45 16.04 16.75 7.25
C PRO A 45 15.99 16.74 8.78
N ALA A 46 17.09 17.18 9.43
CA ALA A 46 17.18 17.31 10.89
C ALA A 46 16.04 18.18 11.49
N PHE A 47 15.66 19.27 10.82
CA PHE A 47 14.58 20.16 11.28
C PHE A 47 13.22 19.46 11.34
N ILE A 48 12.99 18.45 10.50
CA ILE A 48 11.80 17.60 10.56
C ILE A 48 11.96 16.57 11.67
N LEU A 49 13.11 15.88 11.72
CA LEU A 49 13.40 14.80 12.68
C LEU A 49 13.39 15.26 14.15
N GLU A 50 13.66 16.54 14.43
CA GLU A 50 13.57 17.14 15.77
C GLU A 50 12.13 17.37 16.24
N LYS A 51 11.13 17.32 15.35
CA LYS A 51 9.72 17.50 15.71
C LYS A 51 9.18 16.28 16.45
N SER A 52 8.04 16.43 17.13
CA SER A 52 7.32 15.28 17.68
C SER A 52 6.94 14.29 16.57
N ARG A 53 6.83 13.00 16.90
CA ARG A 53 6.44 11.93 15.96
C ARG A 53 5.16 12.26 15.20
N ALA A 54 4.16 12.82 15.89
CA ALA A 54 2.91 13.26 15.27
C ALA A 54 3.15 14.36 14.22
N LYS A 55 3.97 15.37 14.53
CA LYS A 55 4.30 16.46 13.59
C LYS A 55 5.16 16.00 12.42
N GLN A 56 6.03 15.01 12.62
CA GLN A 56 6.74 14.36 11.53
C GLN A 56 5.76 13.63 10.58
N ALA A 57 4.83 12.84 11.13
CA ALA A 57 3.84 12.11 10.34
C ALA A 57 2.92 13.06 9.55
N GLU A 58 2.44 14.13 10.18
CA GLU A 58 1.63 15.17 9.52
C GLU A 58 2.37 15.77 8.32
N TRP A 59 3.63 16.19 8.52
CA TRP A 59 4.44 16.77 7.46
C TRP A 59 4.73 15.78 6.33
N VAL A 60 5.09 14.53 6.67
CA VAL A 60 5.33 13.48 5.66
C VAL A 60 4.06 13.21 4.86
N LEU A 61 2.91 13.01 5.51
CA LEU A 61 1.64 12.77 4.81
C LEU A 61 1.25 13.92 3.88
N GLU A 62 1.48 15.18 4.28
CA GLU A 62 1.27 16.34 3.42
C GLU A 62 2.13 16.26 2.15
N GLN A 63 3.41 15.91 2.28
CA GLN A 63 4.31 15.78 1.14
C GLN A 63 3.91 14.63 0.22
N LEU A 64 3.56 13.47 0.77
CA LEU A 64 3.16 12.27 0.01
C LEU A 64 1.84 12.45 -0.75
N ALA A 65 0.97 13.36 -0.30
CA ALA A 65 -0.28 13.67 -0.96
C ALA A 65 -0.10 14.50 -2.26
N THR A 66 1.12 14.95 -2.56
CA THR A 66 1.43 15.73 -3.77
C THR A 66 1.76 14.84 -4.96
N LYS A 67 1.48 15.33 -6.18
CA LYS A 67 1.77 14.60 -7.44
C LYS A 67 3.27 14.37 -7.66
N SER A 68 4.13 15.29 -7.22
CA SER A 68 5.58 15.17 -7.42
C SER A 68 6.22 14.04 -6.62
N ASN A 69 5.52 13.50 -5.62
CA ASN A 69 6.04 12.47 -4.72
C ASN A 69 5.31 11.14 -4.88
N GLU A 70 4.65 10.90 -6.02
CA GLU A 70 3.87 9.67 -6.27
C GLU A 70 4.71 8.39 -6.09
N GLU A 71 5.97 8.40 -6.53
CA GLU A 71 6.89 7.26 -6.36
C GLU A 71 7.26 7.02 -4.89
N VAL A 72 7.55 8.08 -4.13
CA VAL A 72 7.84 7.97 -2.69
C VAL A 72 6.62 7.45 -1.93
N THR A 73 5.42 7.87 -2.33
CA THR A 73 4.15 7.38 -1.78
C THR A 73 3.95 5.90 -2.10
N ALA A 74 4.21 5.46 -3.34
CA ALA A 74 4.16 4.05 -3.72
C ALA A 74 5.14 3.20 -2.90
N GLN A 75 6.38 3.69 -2.71
CA GLN A 75 7.41 2.99 -1.93
C GLN A 75 6.98 2.76 -0.48
N ILE A 76 6.32 3.74 0.16
CA ILE A 76 5.81 3.57 1.52
C ILE A 76 4.71 2.52 1.59
N PHE A 77 3.80 2.49 0.62
CA PHE A 77 2.81 1.44 0.54
C PHE A 77 3.44 0.07 0.32
N GLN A 78 4.43 -0.05 -0.55
CA GLN A 78 5.16 -1.31 -0.76
C GLN A 78 5.84 -1.77 0.53
N ILE A 79 6.55 -0.89 1.24
CA ILE A 79 7.18 -1.25 2.51
C ILE A 79 6.13 -1.73 3.53
N TRP A 80 5.03 -1.01 3.67
CA TRP A 80 3.97 -1.39 4.61
C TRP A 80 3.28 -2.70 4.21
N LEU A 81 2.96 -2.90 2.94
CA LEU A 81 2.31 -4.11 2.45
C LEU A 81 3.25 -5.33 2.55
N LEU A 82 4.46 -5.23 2.02
CA LEU A 82 5.39 -6.35 1.93
C LEU A 82 5.96 -6.74 3.30
N LYS A 83 6.25 -5.77 4.18
CA LYS A 83 6.90 -6.04 5.47
C LYS A 83 5.97 -5.96 6.66
N GLY A 84 4.95 -5.10 6.60
CA GLY A 84 3.99 -4.90 7.69
C GLY A 84 2.73 -5.73 7.56
N GLN A 85 2.41 -6.19 6.34
CA GLN A 85 1.20 -6.96 6.03
C GLN A 85 1.53 -8.24 5.25
N SER A 86 2.68 -8.87 5.50
CA SER A 86 3.11 -10.08 4.78
C SER A 86 2.07 -11.21 4.81
N GLN A 87 1.32 -11.34 5.92
CA GLN A 87 0.25 -12.33 6.01
C GLN A 87 -0.90 -12.06 5.03
N MET A 88 -1.19 -10.80 4.72
CA MET A 88 -2.21 -10.42 3.72
C MET A 88 -1.81 -10.87 2.32
N LEU A 89 -0.52 -10.74 1.98
CA LEU A 89 0.02 -11.24 0.73
C LEU A 89 -0.14 -12.76 0.63
N ILE A 90 0.27 -13.48 1.68
CA ILE A 90 0.15 -14.94 1.75
C ILE A 90 -1.33 -15.35 1.59
N THR A 91 -2.25 -14.72 2.33
CA THR A 91 -3.69 -14.99 2.22
C THR A 91 -4.20 -14.83 0.78
N PHE A 92 -3.78 -13.76 0.10
CA PHE A 92 -4.17 -13.54 -1.30
C PHE A 92 -3.59 -14.62 -2.23
N LEU A 93 -2.30 -14.90 -2.12
CA LEU A 93 -1.59 -15.82 -3.00
C LEU A 93 -2.10 -17.25 -2.85
N ASP A 94 -2.30 -17.71 -1.61
CA ASP A 94 -2.87 -19.02 -1.31
C ASP A 94 -4.28 -19.17 -1.92
N ALA A 95 -5.15 -18.18 -1.71
CA ALA A 95 -6.52 -18.22 -2.21
C ALA A 95 -6.60 -18.11 -3.75
N ALA A 96 -5.69 -17.33 -4.36
CA ALA A 96 -5.54 -17.24 -5.81
C ALA A 96 -4.89 -18.49 -6.42
N GLY A 97 -4.30 -19.37 -5.61
CA GLY A 97 -3.54 -20.54 -6.07
C GLY A 97 -2.20 -20.19 -6.72
N ILE A 98 -1.60 -19.06 -6.33
CA ILE A 98 -0.32 -18.58 -6.83
C ILE A 98 0.78 -19.10 -5.91
N GLY A 99 1.71 -19.90 -6.47
CA GLY A 99 2.84 -20.44 -5.69
C GLY A 99 3.77 -19.34 -5.18
N HIS A 100 4.19 -19.45 -3.92
CA HIS A 100 5.07 -18.50 -3.26
C HIS A 100 6.03 -19.18 -2.28
N ASP A 101 7.04 -18.46 -1.81
CA ASP A 101 8.12 -18.96 -0.94
C ASP A 101 7.74 -19.17 0.54
N GLY A 102 6.45 -19.13 0.88
CA GLY A 102 5.95 -19.11 2.26
C GLY A 102 6.05 -17.77 2.99
N LYS A 103 6.67 -16.73 2.40
CA LYS A 103 6.78 -15.37 2.97
C LYS A 103 6.04 -14.31 2.15
N GLY A 104 5.36 -14.74 1.08
CA GLY A 104 4.60 -13.87 0.18
C GLY A 104 5.42 -13.36 -1.00
N GLU A 105 6.59 -13.95 -1.27
CA GLU A 105 7.40 -13.66 -2.44
C GLU A 105 7.09 -14.67 -3.55
N VAL A 106 6.91 -14.15 -4.77
CA VAL A 106 6.60 -14.92 -5.97
C VAL A 106 7.71 -14.67 -6.99
N ASN A 107 8.22 -15.74 -7.61
CA ASN A 107 9.26 -15.61 -8.64
C ASN A 107 8.74 -14.92 -9.90
N GLU A 108 7.53 -15.27 -10.33
CA GLU A 108 6.86 -14.70 -11.48
C GLU A 108 5.34 -14.72 -11.25
N LEU A 109 4.71 -13.54 -11.37
CA LEU A 109 3.26 -13.45 -11.29
C LEU A 109 2.64 -14.03 -12.56
N PRO A 110 1.51 -14.75 -12.45
CA PRO A 110 0.91 -15.39 -13.62
C PRO A 110 0.39 -14.35 -14.61
N GLU A 111 0.46 -14.66 -15.91
CA GLU A 111 -0.12 -13.82 -16.96
C GLU A 111 -1.65 -13.71 -16.83
N GLU A 112 -2.31 -14.70 -16.23
CA GLU A 112 -3.75 -14.69 -16.03
C GLU A 112 -4.10 -15.23 -14.64
N ILE A 113 -5.15 -14.69 -14.05
CA ILE A 113 -5.77 -15.21 -12.82
C ILE A 113 -7.18 -15.59 -13.24
N ALA A 114 -7.58 -16.84 -13.05
CA ALA A 114 -8.93 -17.29 -13.39
C ALA A 114 -9.99 -16.54 -12.55
N ASP A 115 -11.19 -16.32 -13.10
CA ASP A 115 -12.27 -15.56 -12.45
C ASP A 115 -12.63 -16.13 -11.07
N ASP A 116 -12.72 -17.46 -10.94
CA ASP A 116 -13.01 -18.14 -9.67
C ASP A 116 -11.91 -17.94 -8.63
N LYS A 117 -10.65 -17.92 -9.06
CA LYS A 117 -9.48 -17.65 -8.20
C LYS A 117 -9.41 -16.19 -7.76
N ALA A 118 -9.71 -15.26 -8.66
CA ALA A 118 -9.78 -13.84 -8.34
C ALA A 118 -10.87 -13.55 -7.29
N GLU A 119 -12.08 -14.09 -7.49
CA GLU A 119 -13.17 -13.97 -6.51
C GLU A 119 -12.82 -14.61 -5.16
N ALA A 120 -12.25 -15.82 -5.17
CA ALA A 120 -11.83 -16.50 -3.96
C ALA A 120 -10.79 -15.69 -3.18
N ALA A 121 -9.80 -15.12 -3.88
CA ALA A 121 -8.75 -14.31 -3.26
C ALA A 121 -9.29 -13.01 -2.66
N VAL A 122 -10.15 -12.29 -3.38
CA VAL A 122 -10.79 -11.07 -2.87
C VAL A 122 -11.67 -11.38 -1.65
N ALA A 123 -12.46 -12.47 -1.71
CA ALA A 123 -13.31 -12.89 -0.60
C ALA A 123 -12.49 -13.28 0.65
N ALA A 124 -11.40 -14.03 0.46
CA ALA A 124 -10.50 -14.41 1.55
C ALA A 124 -9.87 -13.20 2.24
N LEU A 125 -9.46 -12.19 1.46
CA LEU A 125 -8.95 -10.93 2.01
C LEU A 125 -10.01 -10.17 2.80
N LEU A 126 -11.21 -10.02 2.26
CA LEU A 126 -12.31 -9.32 2.94
C LEU A 126 -12.78 -10.02 4.22
N ALA A 127 -12.64 -11.35 4.29
CA ALA A 127 -12.96 -12.11 5.50
C ALA A 127 -11.93 -11.90 6.63
N ALA A 128 -10.66 -11.62 6.28
CA ALA A 128 -9.56 -11.57 7.23
C ALA A 128 -9.10 -10.14 7.58
N TYR A 129 -9.33 -9.15 6.71
CA TYR A 129 -8.76 -7.81 6.85
C TYR A 129 -9.80 -6.70 6.63
N PRO A 130 -9.60 -5.50 7.22
CA PRO A 130 -10.47 -4.36 6.97
C PRO A 130 -10.52 -3.98 5.48
N ALA A 131 -11.71 -3.67 4.97
CA ALA A 131 -11.95 -3.41 3.54
C ALA A 131 -11.01 -2.35 2.93
N LYS A 132 -10.67 -1.28 3.65
CA LYS A 132 -9.73 -0.26 3.15
C LYS A 132 -8.29 -0.75 2.99
N GLN A 133 -7.84 -1.68 3.84
CA GLN A 133 -6.53 -2.30 3.71
C GLN A 133 -6.52 -3.23 2.48
N VAL A 134 -7.58 -4.02 2.32
CA VAL A 134 -7.78 -4.88 1.14
C VAL A 134 -7.81 -4.05 -0.13
N ALA A 135 -8.57 -2.96 -0.16
CA ALA A 135 -8.66 -2.07 -1.31
C ALA A 135 -7.32 -1.43 -1.67
N LEU A 136 -6.53 -1.00 -0.67
CA LEU A 136 -5.16 -0.50 -0.89
C LEU A 136 -4.26 -1.59 -1.47
N TYR A 137 -4.26 -2.78 -0.88
CA TYR A 137 -3.47 -3.91 -1.35
C TYR A 137 -3.80 -4.27 -2.80
N LEU A 138 -5.07 -4.50 -3.11
CA LEU A 138 -5.51 -4.86 -4.47
C LEU A 138 -5.21 -3.74 -5.48
N SER A 139 -5.37 -2.48 -5.09
CA SER A 139 -5.01 -1.34 -5.94
C SER A 139 -3.52 -1.27 -6.25
N MET A 140 -2.66 -1.62 -5.29
CA MET A 140 -1.20 -1.68 -5.47
C MET A 140 -0.78 -2.94 -6.25
N PHE A 141 -1.46 -4.07 -6.03
CA PHE A 141 -1.19 -5.31 -6.74
C PHE A 141 -1.53 -5.19 -8.23
N GLN A 142 -2.69 -4.60 -8.58
CA GLN A 142 -3.07 -4.32 -9.97
C GLN A 142 -2.06 -3.43 -10.72
N GLN A 143 -1.21 -2.67 -10.01
CA GLN A 143 -0.17 -1.82 -10.64
C GLN A 143 1.11 -2.59 -11.00
N GLN A 144 1.26 -3.86 -10.57
CA GLN A 144 2.42 -4.69 -10.93
C GLN A 144 2.45 -5.06 -12.42
N ARG A 145 1.30 -4.92 -13.11
CA ARG A 145 1.15 -5.18 -14.53
C ARG A 145 0.43 -4.01 -15.19
N GLU A 146 0.88 -3.62 -16.39
CA GLU A 146 0.14 -2.67 -17.20
C GLU A 146 -1.28 -3.19 -17.49
N GLY A 147 -2.30 -2.41 -17.12
CA GLY A 147 -3.71 -2.82 -17.23
C GLY A 147 -4.22 -3.77 -16.14
N GLY A 148 -3.34 -4.32 -15.29
CA GLY A 148 -3.71 -5.27 -14.24
C GLY A 148 -4.26 -6.61 -14.79
N TRP A 149 -4.92 -7.36 -13.91
CA TRP A 149 -5.67 -8.57 -14.26
C TRP A 149 -7.16 -8.24 -14.37
N ALA A 150 -7.77 -8.57 -15.51
CA ALA A 150 -9.17 -8.28 -15.79
C ALA A 150 -10.14 -8.97 -14.81
N SER A 151 -9.83 -10.21 -14.42
CA SER A 151 -10.58 -10.98 -13.43
C SER A 151 -10.58 -10.32 -12.04
N LEU A 152 -9.42 -9.79 -11.61
CA LEU A 152 -9.33 -9.01 -10.36
C LEU A 152 -10.12 -7.71 -10.45
N THR A 153 -10.07 -6.99 -11.57
CA THR A 153 -10.89 -5.78 -11.77
C THR A 153 -12.37 -6.10 -11.59
N LYS A 154 -12.86 -7.16 -12.26
CA LYS A 154 -14.24 -7.62 -12.15
C LYS A 154 -14.61 -7.98 -10.70
N ALA A 155 -13.75 -8.73 -10.00
CA ALA A 155 -13.98 -9.12 -8.62
C ALA A 155 -13.98 -7.93 -7.64
N ILE A 156 -13.14 -6.91 -7.88
CA ILE A 156 -13.12 -5.68 -7.09
C ILE A 156 -14.39 -4.85 -7.32
N GLU A 157 -14.80 -4.67 -8.58
CA GLU A 157 -15.98 -3.88 -8.95
C GLU A 157 -17.29 -4.47 -8.43
N ALA A 158 -17.34 -5.80 -8.22
CA ALA A 158 -18.47 -6.49 -7.61
C ALA A 158 -18.64 -6.22 -6.10
N ARG A 159 -17.68 -5.53 -5.44
CA ARG A 159 -17.65 -5.30 -3.99
C ARG A 159 -17.66 -3.80 -3.66
N PRO A 160 -18.83 -3.20 -3.39
CA PRO A 160 -18.94 -1.78 -3.07
C PRO A 160 -18.06 -1.31 -1.90
N GLU A 161 -17.81 -2.19 -0.93
CA GLU A 161 -16.96 -1.93 0.24
C GLU A 161 -15.48 -1.71 -0.10
N LEU A 162 -15.02 -2.17 -1.28
CA LEU A 162 -13.66 -1.95 -1.79
C LEU A 162 -13.52 -0.64 -2.54
N LYS A 163 -14.62 0.09 -2.78
CA LYS A 163 -14.58 1.36 -3.49
C LYS A 163 -13.88 2.42 -2.66
N LEU A 164 -12.75 2.90 -3.16
CA LEU A 164 -12.00 4.01 -2.60
C LEU A 164 -12.45 5.32 -3.23
N GLU A 165 -12.93 6.26 -2.41
CA GLU A 165 -13.34 7.60 -2.84
C GLU A 165 -12.27 8.61 -2.44
N ALA A 166 -11.78 9.39 -3.41
CA ALA A 166 -10.63 10.29 -3.27
C ALA A 166 -11.00 11.67 -2.69
#